data_AF-A0AA38XMG1-F1
#
_entry.id   AF-A0AA38XMG1-F1
#
_cell.length_a   1.000
_cell.length_b   1.000
_cell.length_c   1.000
_cell.angle_alpha   90.00
_cell.angle_beta   90.00
_cell.angle_gamma   90.00
#
_symmetry.space_group_name_H-M   'P 1'
#
loop_
_entity.id
_entity.type
_entity.pdbx_description
1 polymer ?
#
loop_
_entity_poly.entity_id
_entity_poly.type
_entity_poly.pdbx_seq_one_letter_code
_entity_poly.pdbx_strand_id
1 'polypeptide(L)'
;MPIYLSMQRVRFSSPDAYEKFKVLFADTRRHLMGLPGFLHLTWWEHPDDRNWYNECSFWTSRGALYDWHKNTYHKHCKAWAANGAIMEDIINNFELVSTRLLRICPVCNESQDKKYDLAQEQAVLNERCPKCGFHFPVLEETPSSFAVFKDVVPTEVVAGSGEHV
;
A
#
# COMPACT_ATOMS: atom_id res chain seq x y z
N MET A 1 2.97 7.63 -14.20
CA MET A 1 3.57 6.32 -13.97
C MET A 1 2.47 5.41 -13.46
N PRO A 2 2.28 4.20 -14.03
CA PRO A 2 1.33 3.23 -13.49
C PRO A 2 1.79 2.77 -12.10
N ILE A 3 0.84 2.58 -11.18
CA ILE A 3 1.08 1.92 -9.90
C ILE A 3 0.66 0.45 -10.04
N TYR A 4 1.49 -0.47 -9.59
CA TYR A 4 1.21 -1.89 -9.65
C TYR A 4 0.54 -2.34 -8.34
N LEU A 5 -0.61 -3.01 -8.45
CA LEU A 5 -1.37 -3.50 -7.31
C LEU A 5 -1.33 -5.03 -7.28
N SER A 6 -1.11 -5.59 -6.10
CA SER A 6 -1.37 -6.99 -5.80
C SER A 6 -2.50 -7.05 -4.79
N MET A 7 -3.58 -7.72 -5.14
CA MET A 7 -4.69 -7.99 -4.24
C MET A 7 -4.68 -9.47 -3.90
N GLN A 8 -4.46 -9.79 -2.63
CA GLN A 8 -4.54 -11.13 -2.11
C GLN A 8 -5.84 -11.32 -1.32
N ARG A 9 -6.44 -12.49 -1.43
CA ARG A 9 -7.60 -12.89 -0.64
C ARG A 9 -7.34 -14.23 0.01
N VAL A 10 -7.53 -14.30 1.31
CA VAL A 10 -7.05 -15.41 2.14
C VAL A 10 -8.16 -15.95 3.03
N ARG A 11 -8.27 -17.28 3.12
CA ARG A 11 -9.04 -17.98 4.14
C ARG A 11 -8.07 -18.73 5.05
N PHE A 12 -8.17 -18.52 6.36
CA PHE A 12 -7.35 -19.26 7.34
C PHE A 12 -7.97 -20.60 7.67
N SER A 13 -7.13 -21.57 8.03
CA SER A 13 -7.58 -22.92 8.41
C SER A 13 -8.31 -22.97 9.75
N SER A 14 -8.10 -21.97 10.60
CA SER A 14 -8.76 -21.81 11.90
C SER A 14 -8.64 -20.37 12.42
N PRO A 15 -9.45 -19.96 13.42
CA PRO A 15 -9.27 -18.67 14.10
C PRO A 15 -7.88 -18.51 14.74
N ASP A 16 -7.33 -19.58 15.33
CA ASP A 16 -5.99 -19.56 15.94
C ASP A 16 -4.89 -19.33 14.89
N ALA A 17 -5.03 -19.89 13.69
CA ALA A 17 -4.12 -19.62 12.59
C ALA A 17 -4.11 -18.13 12.20
N TYR A 18 -5.28 -17.48 12.22
CA TYR A 18 -5.36 -16.04 11.97
C TYR A 18 -4.73 -15.22 13.11
N GLU A 19 -4.97 -15.58 14.37
CA GLU A 19 -4.35 -14.91 15.53
C GLU A 19 -2.82 -14.95 15.45
N LYS A 20 -2.25 -16.10 15.08
CA LYS A 20 -0.81 -16.25 14.86
C LYS A 20 -0.33 -15.46 13.64
N PHE A 21 -1.11 -15.45 12.56
CA PHE A 21 -0.79 -14.68 11.36
C PHE A 21 -0.68 -13.19 11.67
N LYS A 22 -1.55 -12.61 12.49
CA LYS A 22 -1.48 -11.20 12.87
C LYS A 22 -0.14 -10.81 13.48
N VAL A 23 0.50 -11.70 14.23
CA VAL A 23 1.84 -11.46 14.81
C VAL A 23 2.90 -11.37 13.70
N LEU A 24 2.93 -12.33 12.77
CA LEU A 24 3.86 -12.30 11.63
C LEU A 24 3.59 -11.12 10.71
N PHE A 25 2.31 -10.83 10.44
CA PHE A 25 1.89 -9.76 9.55
C PHE A 25 2.26 -8.38 10.12
N ALA A 26 2.13 -8.17 11.43
CA ALA A 26 2.56 -6.95 12.09
C ALA A 26 4.05 -6.65 11.86
N ASP A 27 4.90 -7.67 11.91
CA ASP A 27 6.33 -7.49 11.65
C ASP A 27 6.65 -7.37 10.16
N THR A 28 5.95 -8.13 9.31
CA THR A 28 6.06 -8.05 7.85
C THR A 28 5.84 -6.61 7.35
N ARG A 29 4.89 -5.89 7.93
CA ARG A 29 4.65 -4.47 7.63
C ARG A 29 5.86 -3.57 7.90
N ARG A 30 6.60 -3.82 8.99
CA ARG A 30 7.84 -3.08 9.28
C ARG A 30 8.89 -3.31 8.21
N HIS A 31 9.03 -4.55 7.76
CA HIS A 31 9.94 -4.90 6.67
C HIS A 31 9.53 -4.27 5.33
N LEU A 32 8.23 -4.28 5.00
CA LEU A 32 7.68 -3.66 3.79
C LEU A 32 8.01 -2.16 3.72
N MET A 33 7.89 -1.44 4.85
CA MET A 33 8.22 -0.01 4.90
C MET A 33 9.68 0.29 4.54
N GLY A 34 10.60 -0.66 4.73
CA GLY A 34 11.99 -0.53 4.31
C GLY A 34 12.23 -0.74 2.81
N LEU A 35 11.26 -1.26 2.06
CA LEU A 35 11.49 -1.66 0.68
C LEU A 35 11.41 -0.48 -0.31
N PRO A 36 12.33 -0.43 -1.28
CA PRO A 36 12.17 0.44 -2.44
C PRO A 36 10.91 0.11 -3.22
N GLY A 37 10.14 1.13 -3.57
CA GLY A 37 8.96 1.00 -4.41
C GLY A 37 7.70 0.45 -3.73
N PHE A 38 7.74 0.07 -2.46
CA PHE A 38 6.53 -0.17 -1.67
C PHE A 38 5.83 1.16 -1.33
N LEU A 39 4.51 1.21 -1.49
CA LEU A 39 3.70 2.41 -1.26
C LEU A 39 2.68 2.23 -0.14
N HIS A 40 1.93 1.14 -0.18
CA HIS A 40 0.77 0.96 0.66
C HIS A 40 0.47 -0.52 0.79
N LEU A 41 -0.01 -0.96 1.95
CA LEU A 41 -0.67 -2.24 2.19
C LEU A 41 -1.92 -2.00 3.01
N THR A 42 -3.07 -2.54 2.60
CA THR A 42 -4.29 -2.63 3.41
C THR A 42 -4.60 -4.09 3.73
N TRP A 43 -5.26 -4.33 4.87
CA TRP A 43 -5.77 -5.64 5.26
C TRP A 43 -7.12 -5.48 5.97
N TRP A 44 -8.14 -6.23 5.55
CA TRP A 44 -9.48 -6.15 6.13
C TRP A 44 -10.28 -7.45 6.00
N GLU A 45 -11.21 -7.65 6.92
CA GLU A 45 -12.16 -8.76 6.90
C GLU A 45 -13.27 -8.49 5.86
N HIS A 46 -13.69 -9.52 5.13
CA HIS A 46 -14.79 -9.38 4.18
C HIS A 46 -16.12 -9.15 4.92
N PRO A 47 -16.96 -8.17 4.52
CA PRO A 47 -18.16 -7.80 5.26
C PRO A 47 -19.19 -8.94 5.36
N ASP A 48 -19.32 -9.75 4.31
CA ASP A 48 -20.33 -10.81 4.24
C ASP A 48 -19.83 -12.21 4.65
N ASP A 49 -18.51 -12.44 4.68
CA ASP A 49 -17.92 -13.72 5.10
C ASP A 49 -16.70 -13.44 5.97
N ARG A 50 -16.91 -13.51 7.27
CA ARG A 50 -15.93 -13.20 8.31
C ARG A 50 -14.71 -14.13 8.33
N ASN A 51 -14.75 -15.21 7.55
CA ASN A 51 -13.62 -16.12 7.40
C ASN A 51 -12.75 -15.76 6.19
N TRP A 52 -13.13 -14.77 5.38
CA TRP A 52 -12.31 -14.22 4.31
C TRP A 52 -11.66 -12.91 4.73
N TYR A 53 -10.38 -12.79 4.40
CA TYR A 53 -9.61 -11.59 4.60
C TYR A 53 -9.04 -11.14 3.25
N ASN A 54 -9.01 -9.83 3.03
CA ASN A 54 -8.47 -9.21 1.83
C ASN A 54 -7.24 -8.41 2.20
N GLU A 55 -6.27 -8.44 1.31
CA GLU A 55 -5.08 -7.61 1.31
C GLU A 55 -4.99 -6.89 -0.03
N CYS A 56 -4.49 -5.67 -0.01
CA CYS A 56 -4.13 -4.97 -1.23
C CYS A 56 -2.86 -4.15 -0.99
N SER A 57 -1.82 -4.46 -1.76
CA SER A 57 -0.56 -3.73 -1.74
C SER A 57 -0.29 -2.98 -3.03
N PHE A 58 0.32 -1.81 -2.89
CA PHE A 58 0.60 -0.87 -3.96
C PHE A 58 2.10 -0.70 -4.09
N TRP A 59 2.56 -0.72 -5.33
CA TRP A 59 3.97 -0.74 -5.68
C TRP A 59 4.23 0.21 -6.83
N THR A 60 5.36 0.90 -6.81
CA THR A 60 5.77 1.80 -7.91
C THR A 60 5.96 1.05 -9.24
N SER A 61 6.18 -0.26 -9.19
CA SER A 61 6.33 -1.11 -10.37
C SER A 61 6.08 -2.58 -10.07
N ARG A 62 5.83 -3.36 -11.12
CA ARG A 62 5.80 -4.83 -11.05
C ARG A 62 7.13 -5.42 -10.56
N GLY A 63 8.25 -4.79 -10.91
CA GLY A 63 9.59 -5.21 -10.47
C GLY A 63 9.74 -5.16 -8.96
N ALA A 64 9.31 -4.05 -8.33
CA ALA A 64 9.38 -3.88 -6.87
C ALA A 64 8.59 -4.97 -6.12
N LEU A 65 7.37 -5.31 -6.59
CA LEU A 65 6.61 -6.43 -6.03
C LEU A 65 7.34 -7.78 -6.22
N TYR A 66 7.90 -8.03 -7.40
CA TYR A 66 8.61 -9.29 -7.64
C TYR A 66 9.88 -9.44 -6.79
N ASP A 67 10.59 -8.34 -6.54
CA ASP A 67 11.73 -8.36 -5.63
C ASP A 67 11.27 -8.68 -4.20
N TRP A 68 10.12 -8.15 -3.77
CA TRP A 68 9.51 -8.56 -2.51
C TRP A 68 9.18 -10.06 -2.48
N HIS A 69 8.56 -10.62 -3.53
CA HIS A 69 8.30 -12.07 -3.61
C HIS A 69 9.57 -12.94 -3.61
N LYS A 70 10.72 -12.38 -4.00
CA LYS A 70 12.01 -13.08 -3.94
C LYS A 70 12.73 -12.91 -2.60
N ASN A 71 12.33 -11.91 -1.80
CA ASN A 71 12.93 -11.59 -0.51
C ASN A 71 12.93 -12.79 0.44
N THR A 72 14.07 -13.05 1.08
CA THR A 72 14.25 -14.20 1.99
C THR A 72 13.30 -14.17 3.18
N TYR A 73 13.12 -13.01 3.80
CA TYR A 73 12.18 -12.85 4.92
C TYR A 73 10.75 -13.18 4.46
N HIS A 74 10.30 -12.60 3.34
CA HIS A 74 8.97 -12.90 2.81
C HIS A 74 8.80 -14.40 2.53
N LYS A 75 9.77 -15.05 1.89
CA LYS A 75 9.71 -16.49 1.62
C LYS A 75 9.52 -17.33 2.88
N HIS A 76 10.20 -16.97 3.98
CA HIS A 76 10.01 -17.66 5.25
C HIS A 76 8.62 -17.42 5.85
N CYS A 77 8.11 -16.19 5.84
CA CYS A 77 6.75 -15.89 6.29
C CYS A 77 5.70 -16.63 5.44
N LYS A 78 5.89 -16.68 4.12
CA LYS A 78 5.00 -17.38 3.20
C LYS A 78 5.04 -18.89 3.40
N ALA A 79 6.22 -19.47 3.61
CA ALA A 79 6.37 -20.89 3.91
C ALA A 79 5.69 -21.27 5.23
N TRP A 80 5.84 -20.44 6.28
CA TRP A 80 5.10 -20.64 7.54
C TRP A 80 3.59 -20.64 7.29
N ALA A 81 3.09 -19.66 6.54
CA ALA A 81 1.66 -19.53 6.28
C ALA A 81 1.11 -20.68 5.43
N ALA A 82 1.86 -21.12 4.42
CA ALA A 82 1.53 -22.24 3.54
C ALA A 82 1.58 -23.60 4.25
N ASN A 83 2.30 -23.72 5.37
CA ASN A 83 2.37 -24.93 6.19
C ASN A 83 1.14 -25.14 7.08
N GLY A 84 -0.04 -24.77 6.58
CA GLY A 84 -1.34 -25.10 7.17
C GLY A 84 -2.05 -23.96 7.90
N ALA A 85 -1.50 -22.75 7.95
CA ALA A 85 -2.22 -21.60 8.50
C ALA A 85 -3.26 -21.06 7.50
N ILE A 86 -2.89 -20.99 6.22
CA ILE A 86 -3.78 -20.57 5.12
C ILE A 86 -4.39 -21.81 4.46
N MET A 87 -5.71 -21.81 4.29
CA MET A 87 -6.48 -22.83 3.60
C MET A 87 -6.73 -22.48 2.13
N GLU A 88 -6.98 -21.19 1.83
CA GLU A 88 -7.25 -20.69 0.49
C GLU A 88 -6.51 -19.38 0.28
N ASP A 89 -5.84 -19.24 -0.87
CA ASP A 89 -5.03 -18.07 -1.23
C ASP A 89 -5.26 -17.70 -2.71
N ILE A 90 -5.93 -16.57 -2.95
CA ILE A 90 -6.24 -16.05 -4.28
C ILE A 90 -5.48 -14.75 -4.48
N ILE A 91 -4.67 -14.66 -5.55
CA ILE A 91 -3.89 -13.45 -5.86
C ILE A 91 -4.30 -12.92 -7.24
N ASN A 92 -4.65 -11.64 -7.30
CA ASN A 92 -4.93 -10.92 -8.54
C ASN A 92 -4.05 -9.67 -8.62
N ASN A 93 -3.53 -9.38 -9.81
CA ASN A 93 -2.65 -8.24 -10.01
C ASN A 93 -3.18 -7.30 -11.08
N PHE A 94 -2.99 -6.00 -10.88
CA PHE A 94 -3.52 -4.96 -11.76
C PHE A 94 -2.54 -3.80 -11.88
N GLU A 95 -2.67 -3.03 -12.97
CA GLU A 95 -1.99 -1.74 -13.12
C GLU A 95 -3.01 -0.62 -12.97
N LEU A 96 -2.82 0.20 -11.94
CA LEU A 96 -3.61 1.40 -11.72
C LEU A 96 -3.01 2.56 -12.51
N VAL A 97 -3.84 3.10 -13.41
CA VAL A 97 -3.50 4.22 -14.29
C VAL A 97 -4.50 5.35 -14.08
N SER A 98 -4.07 6.58 -14.40
CA SER A 98 -4.96 7.75 -14.49
C SER A 98 -5.73 8.10 -13.21
N THR A 99 -5.06 8.08 -12.07
CA THR A 99 -5.60 8.48 -10.77
C THR A 99 -5.89 9.98 -10.69
N ARG A 100 -7.04 10.34 -10.11
CA ARG A 100 -7.48 11.72 -9.89
C ARG A 100 -7.93 11.93 -8.46
N LEU A 101 -7.75 13.15 -7.97
CA LEU A 101 -8.22 13.60 -6.67
C LEU A 101 -9.31 14.64 -6.89
N LEU A 102 -10.52 14.27 -6.51
CA LEU A 102 -11.68 15.16 -6.42
C LEU A 102 -11.88 15.53 -4.95
N ARG A 103 -11.86 16.82 -4.64
CA ARG A 103 -11.94 17.29 -3.25
C ARG A 103 -12.71 18.59 -3.19
N ILE A 104 -13.67 18.69 -2.27
CA ILE A 104 -14.43 19.91 -2.02
C ILE A 104 -14.13 20.38 -0.60
N CYS A 105 -13.71 21.64 -0.45
CA CYS A 105 -13.49 22.24 0.85
C CYS A 105 -14.84 22.50 1.56
N PRO A 106 -15.05 21.97 2.78
CA PRO A 106 -16.33 22.13 3.48
C PRO A 106 -16.58 23.56 3.98
N VAL A 107 -15.54 24.41 4.04
CA VAL A 107 -15.62 25.77 4.60
C VAL A 107 -15.94 26.81 3.52
N CYS A 108 -15.25 26.77 2.38
CA CYS A 108 -15.37 27.79 1.34
C CYS A 108 -15.88 27.26 -0.01
N ASN A 109 -16.29 25.98 -0.04
CA ASN A 109 -16.81 25.26 -1.20
C ASN A 109 -15.86 25.21 -2.41
N GLU A 110 -14.56 25.45 -2.19
CA GLU A 110 -13.55 25.35 -3.23
C GLU A 110 -13.43 23.90 -3.72
N SER A 111 -13.66 23.69 -5.02
CA SER A 111 -13.56 22.38 -5.66
C SER A 111 -12.19 22.22 -6.32
N GLN A 112 -11.50 21.14 -5.98
CA GLN A 112 -10.27 20.72 -6.64
C GLN A 112 -10.57 19.48 -7.46
N ASP A 113 -10.12 19.51 -8.71
CA ASP A 113 -10.06 18.35 -9.57
C ASP A 113 -8.69 18.32 -10.25
N LYS A 114 -7.82 17.41 -9.78
CA LYS A 114 -6.44 17.35 -10.23
C LYS A 114 -5.93 15.93 -10.37
N LYS A 115 -4.85 15.79 -11.12
CA LYS A 115 -4.08 14.55 -11.18
C LYS A 115 -3.62 14.18 -9.78
N TYR A 116 -3.77 12.91 -9.43
CA TYR A 116 -3.37 12.41 -8.12
C TYR A 116 -2.17 11.49 -8.26
N ASP A 117 -1.02 11.93 -7.74
CA ASP A 117 0.17 11.09 -7.70
C ASP A 117 0.14 10.21 -6.45
N LEU A 118 -0.25 8.96 -6.63
CA LEU A 118 -0.30 7.98 -5.54
C LEU A 118 1.07 7.66 -4.94
N ALA A 119 2.17 7.94 -5.63
CA ALA A 119 3.51 7.78 -5.04
C ALA A 119 3.80 8.84 -3.96
N GLN A 120 2.97 9.90 -3.87
CA GLN A 120 3.01 10.98 -2.88
C GLN A 120 1.66 11.09 -2.16
N GLU A 121 0.95 9.97 -1.95
CA GLU A 121 -0.41 9.96 -1.40
C GLU A 121 -0.52 10.80 -0.13
N GLN A 122 0.34 10.60 0.86
CA GLN A 122 0.22 11.28 2.16
C GLN A 122 0.52 12.78 2.02
N ALA A 123 1.57 13.15 1.30
CA ALA A 123 1.92 14.55 1.04
C ALA A 123 0.78 15.29 0.32
N VAL A 124 0.22 14.71 -0.74
CA VAL A 124 -0.89 15.32 -1.49
C VAL A 124 -2.16 15.38 -0.64
N LEU A 125 -2.44 14.35 0.17
CA LEU A 125 -3.61 14.37 1.03
C LEU A 125 -3.52 15.46 2.11
N ASN A 126 -2.31 15.71 2.63
CA ASN A 126 -2.01 16.74 3.63
C ASN A 126 -2.06 18.18 3.10
N GLU A 127 -2.18 18.39 1.79
CA GLU A 127 -2.34 19.72 1.22
C GLU A 127 -3.61 20.41 1.75
N ARG A 128 -3.45 21.65 2.22
CA ARG A 128 -4.55 22.48 2.72
C ARG A 128 -5.41 23.01 1.57
N CYS A 129 -6.60 23.48 1.90
CA CYS A 129 -7.42 24.22 0.96
C CYS A 129 -6.65 25.46 0.48
N PRO A 130 -6.45 25.64 -0.85
CA PRO A 130 -5.67 26.76 -1.37
C PRO A 130 -6.36 28.11 -1.16
N LYS A 131 -7.69 28.13 -0.96
CA LYS A 131 -8.49 29.35 -0.82
C LYS A 131 -8.61 29.85 0.61
N CYS A 132 -8.83 28.95 1.57
CA CYS A 132 -9.11 29.34 2.96
C CYS A 132 -8.18 28.68 4.00
N GLY A 133 -7.22 27.88 3.56
CA GLY A 133 -6.23 27.24 4.44
C GLY A 133 -6.76 26.08 5.28
N PHE A 134 -7.99 25.62 5.06
CA PHE A 134 -8.58 24.48 5.79
C PHE A 134 -7.71 23.21 5.65
N HIS A 135 -7.41 22.57 6.78
CA HIS A 135 -6.72 21.28 6.83
C HIS A 135 -7.70 20.14 6.60
N PHE A 136 -7.49 19.37 5.54
CA PHE A 136 -8.27 18.16 5.31
C PHE A 136 -7.82 17.05 6.28
N PRO A 137 -8.75 16.22 6.79
CA PRO A 137 -8.37 15.07 7.60
C PRO A 137 -7.58 14.08 6.75
N VAL A 138 -6.45 13.62 7.29
CA VAL A 138 -5.61 12.57 6.70
C VAL A 138 -5.48 11.47 7.73
N LEU A 139 -5.59 10.22 7.30
CA LEU A 139 -5.36 9.09 8.16
C LEU A 139 -3.85 8.89 8.32
N GLU A 140 -3.33 9.16 9.51
CA GLU A 140 -1.94 8.86 9.85
C GLU A 140 -1.75 7.35 10.11
N GLU A 141 -0.50 6.89 10.10
CA GLU A 141 -0.17 5.54 10.54
C GLU A 141 -0.46 5.42 12.06
N THR A 142 -1.34 4.49 12.43
CA THR A 142 -1.66 4.22 13.83
C THR A 142 -1.20 2.81 14.22
N PRO A 143 -0.78 2.58 15.48
CA PRO A 143 -0.35 1.25 15.94
C PRO A 143 -1.42 0.15 15.79
N SER A 144 -2.70 0.53 15.79
CA SER A 144 -3.85 -0.37 15.67
C SER A 144 -4.33 -0.58 14.24
N SER A 145 -3.85 0.22 13.29
CA SER A 145 -4.17 0.04 11.88
C SER A 145 -3.42 -1.18 11.35
N PHE A 146 -4.07 -1.93 10.47
CA PHE A 146 -3.38 -2.89 9.60
C PHE A 146 -2.97 -2.29 8.25
N ALA A 147 -3.38 -1.05 7.98
CA ALA A 147 -2.92 -0.28 6.84
C ALA A 147 -1.56 0.37 7.13
N VAL A 148 -0.70 0.45 6.11
CA VAL A 148 0.53 1.24 6.12
C VAL A 148 0.62 2.07 4.85
N PHE A 149 1.17 3.28 4.96
CA PHE A 149 1.26 4.26 3.87
C PHE A 149 2.68 4.81 3.81
N LYS A 150 3.21 4.95 2.60
CA LYS A 150 4.57 5.42 2.36
C LYS A 150 4.65 6.22 1.06
N ASP A 151 5.00 7.49 1.21
CA ASP A 151 5.41 8.30 0.07
C ASP A 151 6.83 7.91 -0.36
N VAL A 152 7.07 7.90 -1.66
CA VAL A 152 8.39 7.62 -2.24
C VAL A 152 9.17 8.92 -2.26
N VAL A 153 10.40 8.96 -1.76
CA VAL A 153 11.22 10.15 -2.03
C VAL A 153 11.52 10.17 -3.54
N PRO A 154 11.16 11.23 -4.29
CA PRO A 154 11.50 11.32 -5.70
C PRO A 154 13.01 11.14 -5.84
N THR A 155 13.43 10.08 -6.52
CA THR A 155 14.86 9.91 -6.79
C THR A 155 15.23 11.02 -7.76
N GLU A 156 16.09 11.95 -7.35
CA GLU A 156 16.64 12.93 -8.27
C GLU A 156 17.22 12.17 -9.46
N VAL A 157 16.69 12.43 -10.65
CA VAL A 157 17.30 11.95 -11.88
C VAL A 157 18.62 12.70 -11.96
N VAL A 158 19.72 12.08 -11.52
CA VAL A 158 21.06 12.59 -11.79
C VAL A 158 21.15 12.62 -13.31
N ALA A 159 21.00 13.82 -13.88
CA ALA A 159 21.18 14.05 -15.30
C ALA A 159 22.60 13.57 -15.61
N GLY A 160 22.70 12.44 -16.32
CA GLY A 160 23.97 11.92 -16.77
C GLY A 160 24.69 13.05 -17.50
N SER A 161 25.80 13.49 -16.93
CA SER A 161 26.76 14.34 -17.60
C SER A 161 27.16 13.61 -18.88
N GLY A 162 26.63 14.07 -20.01
CA GLY A 162 27.09 13.62 -21.32
C GLY A 162 28.58 13.92 -21.40
N GLU A 163 29.38 12.87 -21.51
CA GLU A 163 30.76 12.98 -21.96
C GLU A 163 30.74 13.54 -23.39
N HIS A 164 31.10 14.81 -23.51
CA HIS A 164 31.67 15.36 -24.72
C HIS A 164 33.18 15.46 -24.53
N VAL A 165 33.90 14.65 -25.31
CA VAL A 165 35.18 14.83 -26.02
C VAL A 165 35.95 13.51 -26.02
#